data_AF-A0A820R5P4-F1
#
_entry.id   AF-A0A820R5P4-F1
#
_cell.length_a   1.000
_cell.length_b   1.000
_cell.length_c   1.000
_cell.angle_alpha   90.00
_cell.angle_beta   90.00
_cell.angle_gamma   90.00
#
_symmetry.space_group_name_H-M   'P 1'
#
loop_
_entity.id
_entity.type
_entity.pdbx_description
1 polymer ?
#
loop_
_entity_poly.entity_id
_entity_poly.type
_entity_poly.pdbx_seq_one_letter_code
_entity_poly.pdbx_strand_id
1 'polypeptide(L)'
;MYHVGGIYIDMDNGCNYPLKYIVTTMEALDPYSPYLALFPAEDTFGLQTDFIISTSNHPIFKQFISNLHLFNHNYLLHHLTILLSAGPLYATFQERFFNQTEKQIVRILDNQIYNTIFWKTNGGT
;
A
#
# COMPACT_ATOMS: atom_id res chain seq x y z
N MET A 1 -0.81 -10.57 -1.29
CA MET A 1 0.37 -9.89 -1.86
C MET A 1 1.67 -10.65 -1.65
N TYR A 2 2.10 -10.98 -0.42
CA TYR A 2 3.41 -11.63 -0.20
C TYR A 2 3.71 -12.85 -1.08
N HIS A 3 2.78 -13.79 -1.25
CA HIS A 3 3.06 -15.05 -1.96
C HIS A 3 3.03 -14.98 -3.48
N VAL A 4 2.36 -13.97 -4.06
CA VAL A 4 2.07 -13.92 -5.50
C VAL A 4 2.58 -12.63 -6.13
N GLY A 5 2.65 -11.55 -5.35
CA GLY A 5 2.78 -10.20 -5.89
C GLY A 5 1.53 -9.80 -6.67
N GLY A 6 1.73 -8.98 -7.70
CA GLY A 6 0.72 -8.49 -8.61
C GLY A 6 0.19 -7.12 -8.22
N ILE A 7 -1.06 -6.88 -8.60
CA ILE A 7 -1.78 -5.63 -8.37
C ILE A 7 -3.03 -5.97 -7.56
N TYR A 8 -3.21 -5.29 -6.45
CA TYR A 8 -4.42 -5.28 -5.65
C TYR A 8 -5.15 -3.95 -5.88
N ILE A 9 -6.47 -4.02 -6.02
CA ILE A 9 -7.35 -2.87 -6.16
C ILE A 9 -8.70 -3.22 -5.53
N ASP A 10 -9.25 -2.31 -4.71
CA ASP A 10 -10.59 -2.47 -4.18
C ASP A 10 -11.64 -2.50 -5.29
N MET A 11 -12.71 -3.26 -5.09
CA MET A 11 -13.76 -3.45 -6.11
C MET A 11 -14.55 -2.17 -6.42
N ASP A 12 -14.48 -1.18 -5.54
CA ASP A 12 -15.12 0.12 -5.72
C ASP A 12 -14.23 1.15 -6.42
N ASN A 13 -12.98 0.79 -6.74
CA ASN A 13 -12.01 1.65 -7.44
C ASN A 13 -12.00 1.37 -8.94
N GLY A 14 -12.40 2.38 -9.72
CA GLY A 14 -12.17 2.44 -11.15
C GLY A 14 -10.84 3.11 -11.49
N CYS A 15 -10.34 2.85 -12.70
CA CYS A 15 -9.10 3.44 -13.21
C CYS A 15 -9.32 3.98 -14.63
N ASN A 16 -8.86 5.21 -14.87
CA ASN A 16 -8.96 5.89 -16.17
C ASN A 16 -7.82 5.55 -17.14
N TYR A 17 -6.81 4.81 -16.65
CA TYR A 17 -5.59 4.53 -17.40
C TYR A 17 -5.23 3.04 -17.37
N PRO A 18 -4.57 2.51 -18.42
CA PRO A 18 -3.97 1.18 -18.36
C PRO A 18 -2.96 1.07 -17.23
N LEU A 19 -3.18 0.13 -16.30
CA LEU A 19 -2.28 -0.14 -15.17
C LEU A 19 -0.84 -0.47 -15.59
N LYS A 20 -0.66 -0.94 -16.83
CA LYS A 20 0.66 -1.17 -17.45
C LYS A 20 1.56 0.06 -17.34
N TYR A 21 1.03 1.27 -17.48
CA TYR A 21 1.86 2.48 -17.39
C TYR A 21 2.50 2.63 -16.01
N ILE A 22 1.72 2.43 -14.94
CA ILE A 22 2.23 2.49 -13.56
C ILE A 22 3.33 1.45 -13.35
N VAL A 23 3.08 0.21 -13.77
CA VAL A 23 4.05 -0.89 -13.65
C VAL A 23 5.35 -0.56 -14.39
N THR A 24 5.27 -0.12 -15.64
CA THR A 24 6.47 0.23 -16.42
C THR A 24 7.23 1.41 -15.84
N THR A 25 6.53 2.39 -15.25
CA THR A 25 7.19 3.51 -14.56
C THR A 25 7.92 3.05 -13.31
N MET A 26 7.32 2.16 -12.52
CA MET A 26 7.98 1.58 -11.34
C MET A 26 9.24 0.80 -11.72
N GLU A 27 9.15 -0.08 -12.71
CA GLU A 27 10.29 -0.85 -13.21
C GLU A 27 11.42 0.05 -13.74
N ALA A 28 11.06 1.17 -14.38
CA ALA A 28 12.03 2.15 -14.88
C ALA A 28 12.69 2.98 -13.76
N LEU A 29 11.98 3.26 -12.67
CA LEU A 29 12.54 4.00 -11.52
C LEU A 29 13.51 3.14 -10.71
N ASP A 30 13.29 1.83 -10.67
CA ASP A 30 14.05 0.87 -9.86
C ASP A 30 14.54 -0.35 -10.68
N PRO A 31 15.30 -0.14 -11.77
CA PRO A 31 15.57 -1.18 -12.77
C PRO A 31 16.44 -2.35 -12.26
N TYR A 32 17.14 -2.14 -11.15
CA TYR A 32 18.00 -3.16 -10.53
C TYR A 32 17.40 -3.74 -9.25
N SER A 33 16.22 -3.27 -8.83
CA SER A 33 15.59 -3.79 -7.63
C SER A 33 14.89 -5.11 -7.92
N PRO A 34 15.21 -6.20 -7.20
CA PRO A 34 14.45 -7.46 -7.31
C PRO A 34 13.06 -7.34 -6.67
N TYR A 35 12.84 -6.28 -5.89
CA TYR A 35 11.62 -6.05 -5.12
C TYR A 35 11.04 -4.68 -5.42
N LEU A 36 9.79 -4.64 -5.84
CA LEU A 36 9.04 -3.40 -6.03
C LEU A 36 7.76 -3.46 -5.19
N ALA A 37 7.46 -2.36 -4.51
CA ALA A 37 6.15 -2.14 -3.91
C ALA A 37 5.72 -0.69 -4.11
N LEU A 38 4.42 -0.46 -4.38
CA LEU A 38 3.83 0.86 -4.50
C LEU A 38 2.55 0.93 -3.68
N PHE A 39 2.43 2.00 -2.91
CA PHE A 39 1.24 2.35 -2.14
C PHE A 39 0.87 3.81 -2.44
N PRO A 40 -0.40 4.16 -2.65
CA PRO A 40 -0.82 5.55 -2.65
C PRO A 40 -0.68 6.19 -1.27
N ALA A 41 -0.37 7.48 -1.27
CA ALA A 41 -0.45 8.30 -0.08
C ALA A 41 -1.91 8.68 0.21
N GLU A 42 -2.25 8.74 1.49
CA GLU A 42 -3.51 9.31 2.00
C GLU A 42 -3.21 10.57 2.80
N ASP A 43 -3.97 11.64 2.59
CA ASP A 43 -3.74 12.94 3.26
C ASP A 43 -3.83 12.85 4.79
N THR A 44 -4.70 11.96 5.30
CA THR A 44 -4.99 11.85 6.73
C THR A 44 -4.22 10.74 7.43
N PHE A 45 -4.06 9.57 6.80
CA PHE A 45 -3.54 8.37 7.45
C PHE A 45 -2.15 7.92 6.95
N GLY A 46 -1.60 8.57 5.92
CA GLY A 46 -0.27 8.29 5.38
C GLY A 46 -0.30 7.41 4.14
N LEU A 47 -0.65 6.13 4.27
CA LEU A 47 -0.79 5.19 3.14
C LEU A 47 -2.24 4.75 2.97
N GLN A 48 -2.68 4.60 1.72
CA GLN A 48 -3.93 3.92 1.37
C GLN A 48 -3.70 2.42 1.20
N THR A 49 -4.74 1.65 1.52
CA THR A 49 -4.77 0.19 1.35
C THR A 49 -5.58 -0.26 0.14
N ASP A 50 -6.23 0.69 -0.55
CA ASP A 50 -7.23 0.41 -1.57
C ASP A 50 -6.62 0.09 -2.95
N PHE A 51 -5.33 0.37 -3.12
CA PHE A 51 -4.54 0.05 -4.30
C PHE A 51 -3.12 -0.26 -3.89
N ILE A 52 -2.58 -1.38 -4.36
CA ILE A 52 -1.22 -1.82 -4.02
C ILE A 52 -0.61 -2.54 -5.21
N ILE A 53 0.63 -2.22 -5.57
CA ILE A 53 1.43 -3.03 -6.50
C ILE A 53 2.56 -3.66 -5.72
N SER A 54 2.85 -4.94 -5.94
CA SER A 54 4.10 -5.52 -5.44
C SER A 54 4.61 -6.73 -6.20
N THR A 55 5.92 -6.93 -6.20
CA THR A 55 6.52 -8.21 -6.56
C THR A 55 6.24 -9.28 -5.49
N SER A 56 6.28 -10.56 -5.88
CA SER A 56 6.21 -11.65 -4.91
C SER A 56 7.38 -11.59 -3.91
N ASN A 57 7.14 -12.09 -2.71
CA ASN A 57 8.07 -12.21 -1.58
C ASN A 57 8.68 -10.87 -1.10
N HIS A 58 8.04 -9.75 -1.43
CA HIS A 58 8.57 -8.44 -1.07
C HIS A 58 8.70 -8.28 0.46
N PRO A 59 9.87 -7.85 0.99
CA PRO A 59 10.15 -7.79 2.43
C PRO A 59 9.13 -7.00 3.26
N ILE A 60 8.61 -5.89 2.75
CA ILE A 60 7.55 -5.12 3.44
C ILE A 60 6.33 -5.96 3.81
N PHE A 61 5.86 -6.86 2.94
CA PHE A 61 4.71 -7.72 3.27
C PHE A 61 5.09 -8.85 4.22
N LYS A 62 6.34 -9.31 4.20
CA LYS A 62 6.85 -10.20 5.25
C LYS A 62 6.80 -9.51 6.61
N GLN A 63 7.22 -8.24 6.67
CA GLN A 63 7.13 -7.43 7.89
C GLN A 63 5.66 -7.25 8.33
N PHE A 64 4.75 -6.94 7.40
CA PHE A 64 3.32 -6.83 7.71
C PHE A 64 2.80 -8.13 8.35
N ILE A 65 2.98 -9.27 7.70
CA ILE A 65 2.49 -10.55 8.23
C ILE A 65 3.13 -10.88 9.58
N SER A 66 4.44 -10.65 9.71
CA SER A 66 5.19 -10.94 10.94
C SER A 66 4.72 -10.09 12.11
N ASN A 67 4.41 -8.81 11.88
CA ASN A 67 4.04 -7.87 12.93
C ASN A 67 2.53 -7.78 13.18
N LEU A 68 1.69 -8.42 12.35
CA LEU A 68 0.23 -8.30 12.46
C LEU A 68 -0.31 -8.64 13.86
N HIS A 69 0.23 -9.69 14.49
CA HIS A 69 -0.15 -10.10 15.84
C HIS A 69 0.19 -9.07 16.91
N LEU A 70 1.25 -8.27 16.73
CA LEU A 70 1.65 -7.20 17.64
C LEU A 70 0.74 -5.98 17.56
N PHE A 71 -0.05 -5.85 16.50
CA PHE A 71 -0.96 -4.72 16.31
C PHE A 71 -2.43 -5.11 16.55
N ASN A 72 -2.70 -6.39 16.84
CA ASN A 72 -4.02 -6.89 17.18
C ASN A 72 -4.42 -6.48 18.61
N HIS A 73 -4.79 -5.21 18.78
CA HIS A 73 -5.22 -4.63 20.05
C HIS A 73 -6.65 -4.13 19.95
N ASN A 74 -7.44 -4.33 21.01
CA ASN A 74 -8.75 -3.72 21.12
C ASN A 74 -8.63 -2.34 21.77
N TYR A 75 -8.66 -1.29 20.97
CA TYR A 75 -8.72 0.08 21.45
C TYR A 75 -10.16 0.46 21.82
N LEU A 76 -10.30 1.42 22.74
CA LEU A 76 -11.60 1.86 23.27
C LEU A 76 -12.57 2.32 22.16
N LEU A 77 -12.04 2.81 21.04
CA LEU A 77 -12.81 3.23 19.87
C LEU A 77 -12.62 2.24 18.73
N HIS A 78 -13.73 1.67 18.23
CA HIS A 78 -13.71 0.68 17.14
C HIS A 78 -12.98 1.17 15.89
N HIS A 79 -13.17 2.43 15.51
CA HIS A 79 -12.51 3.01 14.35
C HIS A 79 -10.97 3.01 14.50
N LEU A 80 -10.46 3.30 15.70
CA LEU A 80 -9.02 3.24 15.97
C LEU A 80 -8.51 1.81 15.91
N THR A 81 -9.28 0.84 16.42
CA THR A 81 -8.93 -0.58 16.33
C THR A 81 -8.74 -1.03 14.89
N ILE A 82 -9.67 -0.66 13.99
CA ILE A 82 -9.58 -1.04 12.58
C ILE A 82 -8.34 -0.40 11.92
N LEU A 83 -8.18 0.91 12.07
CA LEU A 83 -7.08 1.64 11.45
C LEU A 83 -5.69 1.15 11.91
N LEU A 84 -5.54 0.88 13.21
CA LEU A 84 -4.25 0.55 13.84
C LEU A 84 -3.89 -0.94 13.77
N SER A 85 -4.86 -1.84 13.62
CA SER A 85 -4.57 -3.28 13.61
C SER A 85 -4.11 -3.77 12.24
N ALA A 86 -4.91 -3.48 11.21
CA ALA A 86 -4.65 -3.94 9.83
C ALA A 86 -5.07 -2.93 8.76
N GLY A 87 -5.37 -1.69 9.17
CA GLY A 87 -5.81 -0.63 8.28
C GLY A 87 -4.69 0.31 7.80
N PRO A 88 -5.07 1.49 7.29
CA PRO A 88 -4.15 2.51 6.80
C PRO A 88 -3.04 2.91 7.79
N LEU A 89 -3.37 3.15 9.07
CA LEU A 89 -2.37 3.56 10.06
C LEU A 89 -1.37 2.44 10.35
N TYR A 90 -1.84 1.18 10.39
CA TYR A 90 -0.98 0.02 10.50
C TYR A 90 0.05 -0.01 9.35
N ALA A 91 -0.41 0.07 8.11
CA ALA A 91 0.45 0.05 6.93
C ALA A 91 1.47 1.20 6.95
N THR A 92 1.03 2.42 7.31
CA THR A 92 1.90 3.59 7.47
C THR A 92 2.99 3.38 8.51
N PHE A 93 2.67 2.81 9.67
CA PHE A 93 3.69 2.54 10.69
C PHE A 93 4.69 1.49 10.23
N GLN A 94 4.21 0.43 9.59
CA GLN A 94 5.09 -0.61 9.08
C GLN A 94 6.02 -0.07 7.98
N GLU A 95 5.53 0.73 7.03
CA GLU A 95 6.37 1.37 6.02
C GLU A 95 7.44 2.25 6.67
N ARG A 96 7.09 3.07 7.67
CA ARG A 96 8.05 3.94 8.35
C ARG A 96 9.14 3.15 9.06
N PHE A 97 8.78 2.05 9.74
CA PHE A 97 9.78 1.17 10.36
C PHE A 97 10.65 0.48 9.30
N PHE A 98 10.03 0.05 8.20
CA PHE A 98 10.71 -0.62 7.11
C PHE A 98 11.74 0.29 6.42
N ASN A 99 11.39 1.54 6.15
CA ASN A 99 12.25 2.51 5.46
C ASN A 99 13.45 2.97 6.33
N GLN A 100 13.36 2.83 7.65
CA GLN A 100 14.50 3.05 8.54
C GLN A 100 15.56 1.96 8.41
N THR A 101 15.15 0.71 8.13
CA THR A 101 16.04 -0.45 8.04
C THR A 101 16.50 -0.75 6.61
N GLU A 102 15.60 -0.64 5.64
CA GLU A 102 15.83 -0.99 4.23
C GLU A 102 15.39 0.18 3.33
N LYS A 103 16.36 0.97 2.87
CA LYS A 103 16.08 2.14 2.02
C LYS A 103 15.79 1.71 0.58
N GLN A 104 14.76 2.32 -0.02
CA GLN A 104 14.49 2.43 -1.47
C GLN A 104 13.69 1.33 -2.21
N ILE A 105 13.13 0.30 -1.55
CA ILE A 105 12.33 -0.72 -2.28
C ILE A 105 10.80 -0.48 -2.26
N VAL A 106 10.33 0.52 -1.52
CA VAL A 106 8.92 0.91 -1.44
C VAL A 106 8.75 2.31 -2.03
N ARG A 107 7.82 2.46 -2.96
CA ARG A 107 7.43 3.72 -3.57
C ARG A 107 6.07 4.17 -3.04
N ILE A 108 5.93 5.47 -2.89
CA ILE A 108 4.68 6.10 -2.48
C ILE A 108 4.17 6.92 -3.66
N LEU A 109 2.97 6.62 -4.13
CA LEU A 109 2.29 7.38 -5.17
C LEU A 109 1.60 8.58 -4.53
N ASP A 110 1.96 9.79 -4.97
CA ASP A 110 1.36 11.02 -4.48
C ASP A 110 -0.17 11.00 -4.64
N ASN A 111 -0.89 11.51 -3.63
CA ASN A 111 -2.35 11.47 -3.58
C ASN A 111 -2.98 12.29 -4.74
N GLN A 112 -2.37 13.41 -5.15
CA GLN A 112 -2.89 14.20 -6.27
C GLN A 112 -2.80 13.40 -7.56
N ILE A 113 -1.67 12.73 -7.80
CA ILE A 113 -1.49 11.87 -8.97
C ILE A 113 -2.46 10.69 -8.91
N TYR A 114 -2.58 10.03 -7.76
CA TYR A 114 -3.51 8.92 -7.55
C TYR A 114 -4.94 9.29 -7.94
N ASN A 115 -5.46 10.43 -7.47
CA ASN A 115 -6.81 10.91 -7.74
C ASN A 115 -7.04 11.34 -9.20
N THR A 116 -5.99 11.55 -9.99
CA THR A 116 -6.13 11.74 -11.44
C THR A 116 -6.28 10.42 -12.21
N ILE A 117 -5.75 9.34 -11.64
CA ILE A 117 -5.72 8.02 -12.27
C ILE A 117 -6.93 7.19 -11.86
N PHE A 118 -7.25 7.19 -10.57
CA PHE A 118 -8.28 6.37 -9.96
C PHE A 118 -9.49 7.20 -9.55
N TRP A 119 -10.65 6.55 -9.50
CA TRP A 119 -11.90 7.16 -9.05
C TRP A 119 -12.74 6.12 -8.30
N LYS A 120 -13.56 6.57 -7.35
CA LYS A 120 -14.45 5.72 -6.56
C LYS A 120 -15.83 5.62 -7.22
N THR A 121 -16.37 4.42 -7.30
CA THR A 121 -17.76 4.17 -7.74
C THR A 121 -18.76 4.63 -6.67
N ASN A 122 -19.93 5.12 -7.11
CA ASN A 122 -21.01 5.50 -6.20
C ASN A 122 -21.56 4.26 -5.50
N GLY A 123 -21.09 3.99 -4.28
CA GLY A 123 -21.47 2.81 -3.49
C GLY A 123 -20.43 2.42 -2.43
N GLY A 124 -19.17 2.88 -2.56
CA GLY A 124 -18.18 2.83 -1.49
C GLY A 124 -18.39 4.02 -0.55
N THR A 125 -18.96 3.76 0.63
CA THR A 125 -19.03 4.72 1.74
C THR A 125 -17.67 4.93 2.38
#